data_AF-A0A930UZP7-F1
#
_entry.id   AF-A0A930UZP7-F1
#
_cell.length_a   1.000
_cell.length_b   1.000
_cell.length_c   1.000
_cell.angle_alpha   90.00
_cell.angle_beta   90.00
_cell.angle_gamma   90.00
#
_symmetry.space_group_name_H-M   'P 1'
#
loop_
_entity.id
_entity.type
_entity.pdbx_description
1 polymer ?
#
loop_
_entity_poly.entity_id
_entity_poly.type
_entity_poly.pdbx_seq_one_letter_code
_entity_poly.pdbx_strand_id
1 'polypeptide(L)'
;MIRALVAFVVGVALSLAFEPVAIPVVAPFCVAGYVLCLHGLAGGRRARRRGFGVGLAFGVGFYFTHIWWMRAVATAAWIGLASLEALFYGLLGAVVVVLVRRRWWPLTVTAAWVTMEVWRSSWPFSGMPWGRLAFSVVDTPLTGLLPWIGMVGVSGVVALLGALLAHLVLHRRALVLVPLLIVGGVIALSVAVPYDPGPEDGEATVAAVQGNVPGPGNDVLYDYEQVTRNHAEATEQLAAQVAAGTEPRPDFVVWPENSTAVDPFADAETHSAIEAAVSAIDVPVLVGAIVDDGADYVLNQGIVWDPVSGAGDRYTKRHPVPYGEYIPARRFADFNFGELARISRDMRAGTRTEPLDVAGVPVADAICFDVAYDDGIDAQVRHGAQMLTVQTSNATFIFTDQIEQQFAITRLRAIETQKWLVVASTNGLSGIIDPEGHVVATADPRTTAVMVHRVGLRTGATPGVVLTPWIGWVALVVTLVGLCAGFVPYRRLRPTPEEKT
;
A
#
# COMPACT_ATOMS: atom_id res chain seq x y z
N MET A 1 -31.65 12.47 -1.55
CA MET A 1 -30.84 13.69 -1.52
C MET A 1 -30.07 13.80 -0.21
N ILE A 2 -30.71 14.06 0.95
CA ILE A 2 -30.02 14.21 2.25
C ILE A 2 -29.04 13.05 2.55
N ARG A 3 -29.47 11.79 2.40
CA ARG A 3 -28.60 10.61 2.62
C ARG A 3 -27.35 10.61 1.74
N ALA A 4 -27.44 11.06 0.49
CA ALA A 4 -26.30 11.11 -0.42
C ALA A 4 -25.36 12.27 -0.07
N LEU A 5 -25.91 13.43 0.33
CA LEU A 5 -25.10 14.55 0.81
C LEU A 5 -24.34 14.18 2.09
N VAL A 6 -25.00 13.56 3.06
CA VAL A 6 -24.34 13.06 4.28
C VAL A 6 -23.29 12.03 3.92
N ALA A 7 -23.59 11.05 3.06
CA ALA A 7 -22.63 10.05 2.62
C ALA A 7 -21.40 10.67 1.95
N PHE A 8 -21.58 11.69 1.11
CA PHE A 8 -20.47 12.46 0.52
C PHE A 8 -19.59 13.11 1.59
N VAL A 9 -20.19 13.82 2.55
CA VAL A 9 -19.43 14.46 3.65
C VAL A 9 -18.69 13.43 4.50
N VAL A 10 -19.30 12.27 4.76
CA VAL A 10 -18.66 11.18 5.49
C VAL A 10 -17.51 10.58 4.67
N GLY A 11 -17.63 10.49 3.34
CA GLY A 11 -16.54 10.11 2.44
C GLY A 11 -15.37 11.07 2.52
N VAL A 12 -15.62 12.39 2.46
CA VAL A 12 -14.59 13.42 2.67
C VAL A 12 -13.96 13.28 4.05
N ALA A 13 -14.75 13.07 5.10
CA ALA A 13 -14.23 12.89 6.45
C ALA A 13 -13.35 11.64 6.60
N LEU A 14 -13.58 10.58 5.80
CA LEU A 14 -12.71 9.41 5.81
C LEU A 14 -11.29 9.73 5.32
N SER A 15 -11.10 10.70 4.41
CA SER A 15 -9.75 11.06 3.96
C SER A 15 -8.88 11.62 5.08
N LEU A 16 -9.49 12.19 6.13
CA LEU A 16 -8.78 12.72 7.31
C LEU A 16 -8.14 11.61 8.16
N ALA A 17 -8.52 10.34 7.95
CA ALA A 17 -7.91 9.22 8.65
C ALA A 17 -6.52 8.87 8.10
N PHE A 18 -6.16 9.38 6.92
CA PHE A 18 -4.90 9.11 6.25
C PHE A 18 -3.97 10.32 6.36
N GLU A 19 -2.69 10.09 6.08
CA GLU A 19 -1.74 11.18 5.90
C GLU A 19 -2.25 12.18 4.84
N PRO A 20 -2.01 13.48 5.04
CA PRO A 20 -1.13 14.08 6.05
C PRO A 20 -1.86 14.47 7.36
N VAL A 21 -3.17 14.23 7.45
CA VAL A 21 -3.98 14.65 8.60
C VAL A 21 -3.89 13.63 9.73
N ALA A 22 -3.83 12.33 9.38
CA ALA A 22 -3.59 11.22 10.28
C ALA A 22 -4.46 11.24 11.54
N ILE A 23 -5.79 11.23 11.36
CA ILE A 23 -6.78 11.04 12.45
C ILE A 23 -7.47 9.67 12.32
N PRO A 24 -6.77 8.55 12.61
CA PRO A 24 -7.27 7.18 12.44
C PRO A 24 -8.64 6.90 13.06
N VAL A 25 -8.90 7.54 14.21
CA VAL A 25 -10.11 7.29 15.01
C VAL A 25 -11.39 7.60 14.23
N VAL A 26 -11.33 8.45 13.20
CA VAL A 26 -12.47 8.82 12.36
C VAL A 26 -12.91 7.66 11.45
N ALA A 27 -12.00 6.76 11.05
CA ALA A 27 -12.29 5.72 10.05
C ALA A 27 -13.47 4.79 10.46
N PRO A 28 -13.50 4.19 11.67
CA PRO A 28 -14.68 3.42 12.12
C PRO A 28 -15.98 4.24 12.11
N PHE A 29 -15.96 5.51 12.49
CA PHE A 29 -17.16 6.36 12.48
C PHE A 29 -17.63 6.67 11.05
N CYS A 30 -16.70 6.82 10.10
CA CYS A 30 -17.05 7.02 8.70
C CYS A 30 -17.66 5.76 8.07
N VAL A 31 -17.14 4.57 8.40
CA VAL A 31 -17.78 3.30 8.03
C VAL A 31 -19.18 3.20 8.65
N ALA A 32 -19.34 3.57 9.93
CA ALA A 32 -20.65 3.60 10.57
C ALA A 32 -21.62 4.57 9.87
N GLY A 33 -21.17 5.77 9.54
CA GLY A 33 -21.93 6.78 8.79
C GLY A 33 -22.39 6.28 7.43
N TYR A 34 -21.49 5.63 6.68
CA TYR A 34 -21.82 4.98 5.40
C TYR A 34 -22.95 3.95 5.55
N VAL A 35 -22.83 3.04 6.53
CA VAL A 35 -23.85 2.01 6.80
C VAL A 35 -25.18 2.64 7.22
N LEU A 36 -25.17 3.66 8.08
CA LEU A 36 -26.37 4.37 8.53
C LEU A 36 -27.09 5.08 7.38
N CYS A 37 -26.35 5.68 6.44
CA CYS A 37 -26.89 6.29 5.24
C CYS A 37 -27.59 5.29 4.31
N LEU A 38 -27.20 4.01 4.35
CA LEU A 38 -27.78 2.92 3.57
C LEU A 38 -28.90 2.17 4.31
N HIS A 39 -28.90 2.20 5.65
CA HIS A 39 -29.88 1.51 6.48
C HIS A 39 -31.30 2.06 6.28
N GLY A 40 -32.29 1.16 6.22
CA GLY A 40 -33.71 1.51 6.06
C GLY A 40 -34.15 1.79 4.62
N LEU A 41 -33.26 1.73 3.63
CA LEU A 41 -33.67 1.75 2.22
C LEU A 41 -34.47 0.48 1.90
N ALA A 42 -35.70 0.64 1.39
CA ALA A 42 -36.63 -0.46 1.09
C ALA A 42 -37.10 -0.43 -0.39
N GLY A 43 -37.74 -1.51 -0.84
CA GLY A 43 -38.30 -1.61 -2.20
C GLY A 43 -37.41 -2.36 -3.21
N GLY A 44 -36.75 -3.44 -2.78
CA GLY A 44 -36.06 -4.39 -3.67
C GLY A 44 -35.06 -3.72 -4.64
N ARG A 45 -35.38 -3.72 -5.93
CA ARG A 45 -34.55 -3.10 -7.00
C ARG A 45 -34.36 -1.59 -6.79
N ARG A 46 -35.39 -0.88 -6.34
CA ARG A 46 -35.32 0.58 -6.06
C ARG A 46 -34.38 0.87 -4.89
N ALA A 47 -34.38 0.01 -3.88
CA ALA A 47 -33.46 0.11 -2.74
C ALA A 47 -32.01 -0.02 -3.18
N ARG A 48 -31.69 -1.02 -4.01
CA ARG A 48 -30.33 -1.26 -4.53
C ARG A 48 -29.81 -0.11 -5.39
N ARG A 49 -30.65 0.45 -6.28
CA ARG A 49 -30.28 1.63 -7.07
C ARG A 49 -30.02 2.87 -6.21
N ARG A 50 -30.84 3.08 -5.17
CA ARG A 50 -30.60 4.15 -4.20
C ARG A 50 -29.34 3.90 -3.36
N GLY A 51 -29.10 2.66 -2.96
CA GLY A 51 -27.89 2.23 -2.26
C GLY A 51 -26.64 2.50 -3.10
N PHE A 52 -26.69 2.19 -4.39
CA PHE A 52 -25.65 2.53 -5.34
C PHE A 52 -25.37 4.03 -5.39
N GLY A 53 -26.40 4.86 -5.57
CA GLY A 53 -26.21 6.32 -5.62
C GLY A 53 -25.68 6.93 -4.32
N VAL A 54 -26.11 6.42 -3.16
CA VAL A 54 -25.59 6.86 -1.84
C VAL A 54 -24.16 6.40 -1.64
N GLY A 55 -23.85 5.16 -1.99
CA GLY A 55 -22.50 4.62 -1.90
C GLY A 55 -21.52 5.31 -2.86
N LEU A 56 -21.98 5.64 -4.07
CA LEU A 56 -21.21 6.41 -5.04
C LEU A 56 -20.92 7.82 -4.50
N ALA A 57 -21.89 8.49 -3.88
CA ALA A 57 -21.66 9.81 -3.28
C ALA A 57 -20.59 9.75 -2.18
N PHE A 58 -20.57 8.71 -1.35
CA PHE A 58 -19.47 8.46 -0.41
C PHE A 58 -18.14 8.26 -1.11
N GLY A 59 -18.09 7.36 -2.11
CA GLY A 59 -16.86 7.08 -2.85
C GLY A 59 -16.29 8.31 -3.55
N VAL A 60 -17.16 9.16 -4.12
CA VAL A 60 -16.76 10.43 -4.73
C VAL A 60 -16.17 11.36 -3.68
N GLY A 61 -16.83 11.53 -2.53
CA GLY A 61 -16.30 12.34 -1.44
C GLY A 61 -14.95 11.85 -0.93
N PHE A 62 -14.77 10.53 -0.84
CA PHE A 62 -13.51 9.95 -0.37
C PHE A 62 -12.39 10.06 -1.40
N TYR A 63 -12.53 9.48 -2.60
CA TYR A 63 -11.41 9.39 -3.54
C TYR A 63 -11.04 10.70 -4.20
N PHE A 64 -12.01 11.58 -4.51
CA PHE A 64 -11.65 12.88 -5.09
C PHE A 64 -10.81 13.71 -4.12
N THR A 65 -10.98 13.52 -2.81
CA THR A 65 -10.15 14.17 -1.80
C THR A 65 -8.86 13.38 -1.53
N HIS A 66 -8.96 12.08 -1.27
CA HIS A 66 -7.85 11.27 -0.78
C HIS A 66 -6.70 11.09 -1.79
N ILE A 67 -7.03 10.89 -3.08
CA ILE A 67 -6.02 10.74 -4.14
C ILE A 67 -5.87 12.01 -4.97
N TRP A 68 -6.12 13.19 -4.38
CA TRP A 68 -5.95 14.48 -5.04
C TRP A 68 -4.53 14.69 -5.58
N TRP A 69 -3.53 14.11 -4.92
CA TRP A 69 -2.13 14.09 -5.35
C TRP A 69 -1.93 13.53 -6.77
N MET A 70 -2.84 12.70 -7.28
CA MET A 70 -2.75 12.14 -8.64
C MET A 70 -2.79 13.22 -9.73
N ARG A 71 -3.22 14.44 -9.39
CA ARG A 71 -3.13 15.61 -10.28
C ARG A 71 -1.69 16.00 -10.64
N ALA A 72 -0.71 15.59 -9.84
CA ALA A 72 0.71 15.78 -10.15
C ALA A 72 1.15 14.97 -11.38
N VAL A 73 0.50 13.83 -11.65
CA VAL A 73 0.66 13.08 -12.91
C VAL A 73 -0.18 13.71 -14.01
N ALA A 74 -1.50 13.70 -13.83
CA ALA A 74 -2.44 14.32 -14.76
C ALA A 74 -3.81 14.51 -14.10
N THR A 75 -4.43 15.68 -14.31
CA THR A 75 -5.79 15.94 -13.80
C THR A 75 -6.83 14.98 -14.40
N ALA A 76 -6.68 14.59 -15.67
CA ALA A 76 -7.56 13.60 -16.30
C ALA A 76 -7.42 12.20 -15.68
N ALA A 77 -6.19 11.79 -15.36
CA ALA A 77 -5.93 10.50 -14.69
C ALA A 77 -6.55 10.48 -13.29
N TRP A 78 -6.41 11.57 -12.52
CA TRP A 78 -7.09 11.72 -11.23
C TRP A 78 -8.61 11.58 -11.35
N ILE A 79 -9.26 12.30 -12.28
CA ILE A 79 -10.72 12.21 -12.47
C ILE A 79 -11.14 10.78 -12.85
N GLY A 80 -10.42 10.16 -13.79
CA GLY A 80 -10.71 8.80 -14.26
C GLY A 80 -10.57 7.77 -13.15
N LEU A 81 -9.43 7.78 -12.45
CA LEU A 81 -9.15 6.85 -11.35
C LEU A 81 -10.12 7.08 -10.18
N ALA A 82 -10.25 8.31 -9.67
CA ALA A 82 -11.15 8.59 -8.55
C ALA A 82 -12.61 8.22 -8.86
N SER A 83 -13.05 8.40 -10.11
CA SER A 83 -14.38 7.97 -10.55
C SER A 83 -14.52 6.45 -10.54
N LEU A 84 -13.54 5.71 -11.08
CA LEU A 84 -13.51 4.26 -11.07
C LEU A 84 -13.53 3.71 -9.64
N GLU A 85 -12.67 4.25 -8.77
CA GLU A 85 -12.59 3.88 -7.37
C GLU A 85 -13.90 4.17 -6.61
N ALA A 86 -14.56 5.29 -6.90
CA ALA A 86 -15.86 5.63 -6.33
C ALA A 86 -16.99 4.65 -6.76
N LEU A 87 -16.90 4.04 -7.94
CA LEU A 87 -17.88 3.04 -8.39
C LEU A 87 -17.89 1.81 -7.49
N PHE A 88 -16.75 1.38 -6.96
CA PHE A 88 -16.67 0.25 -6.01
C PHE A 88 -17.46 0.52 -4.74
N TYR A 89 -17.41 1.76 -4.22
CA TYR A 89 -18.25 2.17 -3.08
C TYR A 89 -19.74 2.27 -3.45
N GLY A 90 -20.06 2.60 -4.70
CA GLY A 90 -21.43 2.46 -5.23
C GLY A 90 -21.91 1.00 -5.23
N LEU A 91 -21.09 0.08 -5.75
CA LEU A 91 -21.41 -1.36 -5.77
C LEU A 91 -21.56 -1.92 -4.35
N LEU A 92 -20.65 -1.57 -3.45
CA LEU A 92 -20.76 -1.89 -2.03
C LEU A 92 -22.08 -1.36 -1.45
N GLY A 93 -22.50 -0.16 -1.82
CA GLY A 93 -23.73 0.44 -1.32
C GLY A 93 -24.97 -0.34 -1.75
N ALA A 94 -24.96 -0.87 -2.98
CA ALA A 94 -26.02 -1.75 -3.48
C ALA A 94 -26.07 -3.10 -2.72
N VAL A 95 -24.90 -3.64 -2.35
CA VAL A 95 -24.75 -4.89 -1.58
C VAL A 95 -25.18 -4.69 -0.12
N VAL A 96 -24.68 -3.66 0.55
CA VAL A 96 -24.95 -3.36 1.96
C VAL A 96 -26.45 -3.18 2.21
N VAL A 97 -27.21 -2.53 1.32
CA VAL A 97 -28.67 -2.41 1.42
C VAL A 97 -29.40 -3.75 1.51
N VAL A 98 -28.82 -4.83 0.97
CA VAL A 98 -29.36 -6.19 1.10
C VAL A 98 -28.93 -6.82 2.42
N LEU A 99 -27.64 -6.70 2.77
CA LEU A 99 -27.04 -7.35 3.93
C LEU A 99 -27.53 -6.80 5.27
N VAL A 100 -27.76 -5.49 5.37
CA VAL A 100 -28.23 -4.82 6.62
C VAL A 100 -29.61 -5.31 7.11
N ARG A 101 -30.33 -6.09 6.32
CA ARG A 101 -31.63 -6.69 6.70
C ARG A 101 -31.48 -8.02 7.45
N ARG A 102 -30.26 -8.53 7.63
CA ARG A 102 -29.98 -9.84 8.22
C ARG A 102 -29.65 -9.72 9.70
N ARG A 103 -29.85 -10.80 10.47
CA ARG A 103 -29.58 -10.79 11.92
C ARG A 103 -28.11 -10.52 12.24
N TRP A 104 -27.21 -11.14 11.49
CA TRP A 104 -25.76 -11.03 11.63
C TRP A 104 -25.16 -9.99 10.68
N TRP A 105 -25.94 -8.95 10.36
CA TRP A 105 -25.53 -8.02 9.32
C TRP A 105 -24.18 -7.34 9.56
N PRO A 106 -23.73 -7.02 10.80
CA PRO A 106 -22.44 -6.38 10.99
C PRO A 106 -21.30 -7.21 10.39
N LEU A 107 -21.29 -8.52 10.63
CA LEU A 107 -20.28 -9.43 10.08
C LEU A 107 -20.34 -9.51 8.55
N THR A 108 -21.55 -9.61 7.97
CA THR A 108 -21.68 -9.68 6.51
C THR A 108 -21.32 -8.37 5.82
N VAL A 109 -21.57 -7.21 6.47
CA VAL A 109 -21.18 -5.90 5.94
C VAL A 109 -19.67 -5.72 6.01
N THR A 110 -19.04 -6.15 7.10
CA THR A 110 -17.56 -6.23 7.20
C THR A 110 -16.98 -7.07 6.08
N ALA A 111 -17.50 -8.28 5.88
CA ALA A 111 -17.05 -9.16 4.80
C ALA A 111 -17.21 -8.51 3.42
N ALA A 112 -18.33 -7.81 3.19
CA ALA A 112 -18.57 -7.11 1.92
C ALA A 112 -17.59 -5.95 1.71
N TRP A 113 -17.22 -5.23 2.78
CA TRP A 113 -16.22 -4.17 2.72
C TRP A 113 -14.85 -4.73 2.35
N VAL A 114 -14.40 -5.77 3.06
CA VAL A 114 -13.12 -6.44 2.77
C VAL A 114 -13.10 -7.00 1.35
N THR A 115 -14.19 -7.63 0.92
CA THR A 115 -14.33 -8.13 -0.46
C THR A 115 -14.19 -7.01 -1.48
N MET A 116 -14.81 -5.85 -1.23
CA MET A 116 -14.69 -4.68 -2.10
C MET A 116 -13.26 -4.16 -2.15
N GLU A 117 -12.59 -4.02 -0.99
CA GLU A 117 -11.20 -3.57 -0.94
C GLU A 117 -10.27 -4.53 -1.68
N VAL A 118 -10.37 -5.84 -1.44
CA VAL A 118 -9.55 -6.85 -2.14
C VAL A 118 -9.82 -6.81 -3.64
N TRP A 119 -11.08 -6.74 -4.06
CA TRP A 119 -11.42 -6.70 -5.49
C TRP A 119 -10.85 -5.45 -6.19
N ARG A 120 -11.04 -4.28 -5.58
CA ARG A 120 -10.54 -2.99 -6.06
C ARG A 120 -9.02 -2.92 -6.09
N SER A 121 -8.36 -3.59 -5.15
CA SER A 121 -6.90 -3.68 -5.07
C SER A 121 -6.27 -4.62 -6.10
N SER A 122 -7.06 -5.42 -6.84
CA SER A 122 -6.56 -6.36 -7.85
C SER A 122 -7.10 -6.12 -9.26
N TRP A 123 -8.19 -5.35 -9.40
CA TRP A 123 -8.84 -5.15 -10.69
C TRP A 123 -9.64 -3.83 -10.73
N PRO A 124 -9.70 -3.14 -11.88
CA PRO A 124 -9.04 -3.41 -13.16
C PRO A 124 -7.58 -2.92 -13.19
N PHE A 125 -6.81 -3.33 -14.21
CA PHE A 125 -5.44 -2.83 -14.45
C PHE A 125 -4.51 -3.01 -13.25
N SER A 126 -4.42 -4.25 -12.75
CA SER A 126 -3.79 -4.63 -11.47
C SER A 126 -4.41 -4.06 -10.19
N GLY A 127 -5.39 -3.17 -10.30
CA GLY A 127 -6.12 -2.59 -9.17
C GLY A 127 -5.44 -1.35 -8.60
N MET A 128 -6.00 -0.83 -7.50
CA MET A 128 -5.47 0.33 -6.78
C MET A 128 -5.67 0.12 -5.28
N PRO A 129 -4.68 -0.37 -4.52
CA PRO A 129 -4.85 -0.65 -3.08
C PRO A 129 -5.01 0.61 -2.22
N TRP A 130 -4.66 1.78 -2.74
CA TRP A 130 -4.69 3.04 -2.00
C TRP A 130 -6.06 3.34 -1.35
N GLY A 131 -6.05 3.87 -0.13
CA GLY A 131 -7.27 4.16 0.64
C GLY A 131 -7.93 2.96 1.33
N ARG A 132 -7.26 1.80 1.41
CA ARG A 132 -7.67 0.71 2.30
C ARG A 132 -7.70 1.17 3.75
N LEU A 133 -8.71 0.75 4.51
CA LEU A 133 -8.83 1.14 5.92
C LEU A 133 -7.59 0.78 6.76
N ALA A 134 -6.89 -0.31 6.45
CA ALA A 134 -5.66 -0.67 7.14
C ALA A 134 -4.55 0.38 7.01
N PHE A 135 -4.50 1.15 5.93
CA PHE A 135 -3.47 2.19 5.76
C PHE A 135 -3.70 3.41 6.65
N SER A 136 -4.88 3.53 7.28
CA SER A 136 -5.22 4.64 8.16
C SER A 136 -4.87 4.36 9.63
N VAL A 137 -4.23 3.24 9.96
CA VAL A 137 -4.10 2.77 11.36
C VAL A 137 -2.69 2.91 11.93
N VAL A 138 -1.77 3.50 11.17
CA VAL A 138 -0.41 3.78 11.65
C VAL A 138 -0.48 4.55 12.98
N ASP A 139 0.44 4.26 13.90
CA ASP A 139 0.49 4.87 15.25
C ASP A 139 -0.76 4.65 16.11
N THR A 140 -1.51 3.57 15.87
CA THR A 140 -2.65 3.17 16.71
C THR A 140 -2.47 1.76 17.29
N PRO A 141 -3.17 1.43 18.40
CA PRO A 141 -3.23 0.07 18.93
C PRO A 141 -3.62 -1.04 17.92
N LEU A 142 -4.24 -0.69 16.79
CA LEU A 142 -4.61 -1.65 15.75
C LEU A 142 -3.40 -2.22 15.01
N THR A 143 -2.24 -1.56 15.02
CA THR A 143 -1.01 -2.07 14.38
C THR A 143 -0.55 -3.37 15.02
N GLY A 144 -0.81 -3.58 16.32
CA GLY A 144 -0.50 -4.85 17.01
C GLY A 144 -1.25 -6.06 16.46
N LEU A 145 -2.26 -5.87 15.60
CA LEU A 145 -2.96 -6.95 14.91
C LEU A 145 -2.33 -7.31 13.56
N LEU A 146 -1.49 -6.45 12.98
CA LEU A 146 -0.90 -6.67 11.65
C LEU A 146 -0.11 -7.99 11.55
N PRO A 147 0.76 -8.36 12.51
CA PRO A 147 1.47 -9.64 12.44
C PRO A 147 0.53 -10.86 12.48
N TRP A 148 -0.67 -10.71 13.03
CA TRP A 148 -1.61 -11.83 13.20
C TRP A 148 -2.55 -12.02 12.02
N ILE A 149 -3.09 -10.93 11.48
CA ILE A 149 -4.18 -10.99 10.50
C ILE A 149 -3.92 -10.18 9.22
N GLY A 150 -2.74 -9.57 9.12
CA GLY A 150 -2.31 -8.79 7.96
C GLY A 150 -3.17 -7.55 7.70
N MET A 151 -2.82 -6.79 6.67
CA MET A 151 -3.55 -5.58 6.29
C MET A 151 -5.00 -5.86 5.90
N VAL A 152 -5.28 -6.98 5.21
CA VAL A 152 -6.66 -7.37 4.86
C VAL A 152 -7.51 -7.60 6.12
N GLY A 153 -6.96 -8.28 7.12
CA GLY A 153 -7.65 -8.53 8.39
C GLY A 153 -7.89 -7.25 9.18
N VAL A 154 -6.89 -6.37 9.26
CA VAL A 154 -7.00 -5.08 9.97
C VAL A 154 -8.04 -4.17 9.32
N SER A 155 -8.10 -4.09 7.98
CA SER A 155 -9.21 -3.44 7.27
C SER A 155 -10.57 -4.01 7.71
N GLY A 156 -10.65 -5.33 7.86
CA GLY A 156 -11.84 -6.02 8.39
C GLY A 156 -12.20 -5.62 9.82
N VAL A 157 -11.21 -5.44 10.71
CA VAL A 157 -11.44 -4.99 12.09
C VAL A 157 -11.98 -3.56 12.11
N VAL A 158 -11.40 -2.64 11.34
CA VAL A 158 -11.89 -1.25 11.24
C VAL A 158 -13.32 -1.23 10.69
N ALA A 159 -13.59 -2.00 9.64
CA ALA A 159 -14.93 -2.12 9.06
C ALA A 159 -15.94 -2.73 10.05
N LEU A 160 -15.53 -3.72 10.85
CA LEU A 160 -16.34 -4.34 11.90
C LEU A 160 -16.67 -3.36 13.02
N LEU A 161 -15.69 -2.58 13.49
CA LEU A 161 -15.94 -1.51 14.47
C LEU A 161 -16.99 -0.54 13.95
N GLY A 162 -16.87 -0.07 12.70
CA GLY A 162 -17.87 0.80 12.09
C GLY A 162 -19.25 0.16 11.95
N ALA A 163 -19.32 -1.10 11.53
CA ALA A 163 -20.59 -1.83 11.44
C ALA A 163 -21.25 -2.01 12.82
N LEU A 164 -20.48 -2.33 13.86
CA LEU A 164 -20.96 -2.45 15.23
C LEU A 164 -21.39 -1.12 15.84
N LEU A 165 -20.68 -0.02 15.55
CA LEU A 165 -21.08 1.34 15.94
C LEU A 165 -22.43 1.72 15.30
N ALA A 166 -22.60 1.45 14.01
CA ALA A 166 -23.89 1.63 13.35
C ALA A 166 -24.98 0.73 13.97
N HIS A 167 -24.65 -0.51 14.35
CA HIS A 167 -25.56 -1.42 15.04
C HIS A 167 -26.02 -0.88 16.40
N LEU A 168 -25.10 -0.31 17.16
CA LEU A 168 -25.37 0.32 18.46
C LEU A 168 -26.33 1.51 18.31
N VAL A 169 -26.09 2.39 17.35
CA VAL A 169 -26.94 3.56 17.07
C VAL A 169 -28.38 3.15 16.72
N LEU A 170 -28.54 2.07 15.94
CA LEU A 170 -29.83 1.61 15.46
C LEU A 170 -30.67 0.85 16.50
N HIS A 171 -30.03 0.05 17.37
CA HIS A 171 -30.76 -0.84 18.28
C HIS A 171 -30.76 -0.35 19.73
N ARG A 172 -29.77 0.46 20.14
CA ARG A 172 -29.63 1.04 21.49
C ARG A 172 -29.83 0.04 22.64
N ARG A 173 -29.39 -1.22 22.45
CA ARG A 173 -29.48 -2.29 23.44
C ARG A 173 -28.11 -2.56 24.04
N ALA A 174 -28.04 -2.77 25.36
CA ALA A 174 -26.78 -3.10 26.05
C ALA A 174 -26.09 -4.34 25.47
N LEU A 175 -26.85 -5.32 24.98
CA LEU A 175 -26.30 -6.53 24.33
C LEU A 175 -25.48 -6.24 23.06
N VAL A 176 -25.65 -5.07 22.43
CA VAL A 176 -24.83 -4.65 21.29
C VAL A 176 -23.42 -4.20 21.71
N LEU A 177 -23.22 -3.86 22.98
CA LEU A 177 -21.91 -3.50 23.51
C LEU A 177 -20.99 -4.72 23.66
N VAL A 178 -21.54 -5.92 23.82
CA VAL A 178 -20.74 -7.15 23.99
C VAL A 178 -19.73 -7.37 22.85
N PRO A 179 -20.12 -7.39 21.55
CA PRO A 179 -19.16 -7.53 20.47
C PRO A 179 -18.17 -6.35 20.37
N LEU A 180 -18.58 -5.13 20.70
CA LEU A 180 -17.66 -3.98 20.76
C LEU A 180 -16.60 -4.16 21.85
N LEU A 181 -17.01 -4.62 23.03
CA LEU A 181 -16.10 -4.92 24.14
C LEU A 181 -15.17 -6.09 23.82
N ILE A 182 -15.64 -7.09 23.08
CA ILE A 182 -14.79 -8.20 22.61
C ILE A 182 -13.73 -7.68 21.64
N VAL A 183 -14.12 -6.91 20.62
CA VAL A 183 -13.15 -6.35 19.66
C VAL A 183 -12.18 -5.40 20.37
N GLY A 184 -12.68 -4.52 21.24
CA GLY A 184 -11.84 -3.64 22.05
C GLY A 184 -10.91 -4.41 22.99
N GLY A 185 -11.38 -5.51 23.57
CA GLY A 185 -10.57 -6.40 24.40
C GLY A 185 -9.48 -7.12 23.62
N VAL A 186 -9.75 -7.55 22.38
CA VAL A 186 -8.73 -8.14 21.48
C VAL A 186 -7.67 -7.12 21.12
N ILE A 187 -8.05 -5.87 20.81
CA ILE A 187 -7.11 -4.78 20.53
C ILE A 187 -6.28 -4.45 21.77
N ALA A 188 -6.91 -4.36 22.95
CA ALA A 188 -6.19 -4.13 24.20
C ALA A 188 -5.23 -5.28 24.52
N LEU A 189 -5.63 -6.52 24.24
CA LEU A 189 -4.80 -7.71 24.41
C LEU A 189 -3.61 -7.71 23.45
N SER A 190 -3.77 -7.31 22.18
CA SER A 190 -2.65 -7.24 21.23
C SER A 190 -1.61 -6.17 21.60
N VAL A 191 -2.01 -5.14 22.35
CA VAL A 191 -1.08 -4.16 22.92
C VAL A 191 -0.43 -4.70 24.20
N ALA A 192 -1.21 -5.35 25.06
CA ALA A 192 -0.71 -5.88 26.34
C ALA A 192 0.20 -7.10 26.17
N VAL A 193 -0.01 -7.88 25.10
CA VAL A 193 0.78 -9.04 24.71
C VAL A 193 1.15 -8.84 23.23
N PRO A 194 2.22 -8.07 22.95
CA PRO A 194 2.71 -7.87 21.60
C PRO A 194 3.04 -9.20 20.93
N TYR A 195 3.00 -9.23 19.60
CA TYR A 195 3.50 -10.37 18.84
C TYR A 195 4.98 -10.54 19.14
N ASP A 196 5.39 -11.76 19.51
CA ASP A 196 6.79 -12.12 19.67
C ASP A 196 7.24 -12.90 18.44
N PRO A 197 8.01 -12.27 17.53
CA PRO A 197 8.53 -12.93 16.33
C PRO A 197 9.69 -13.90 16.62
N GLY A 198 10.18 -13.99 17.86
CA GLY A 198 11.37 -14.75 18.23
C GLY A 198 12.67 -13.96 18.01
N PRO A 199 13.84 -14.59 18.30
CA PRO A 199 15.13 -13.93 18.16
C PRO A 199 15.43 -13.56 16.70
N GLU A 200 16.32 -12.60 16.51
CA GLU A 200 16.91 -12.29 15.21
C GLU A 200 17.94 -13.38 14.84
N ASP A 201 18.04 -13.70 13.55
CA ASP A 201 18.93 -14.72 12.99
C ASP A 201 20.32 -14.16 12.61
N GLY A 202 20.50 -12.85 12.79
CA GLY A 202 21.73 -12.13 12.47
C GLY A 202 21.48 -10.63 12.43
N GLU A 203 22.52 -9.87 12.09
CA GLU A 203 22.46 -8.43 11.90
C GLU A 203 23.17 -8.09 10.57
N ALA A 204 22.73 -7.01 9.91
CA ALA A 204 23.43 -6.41 8.78
C ALA A 204 23.50 -4.89 8.97
N THR A 205 24.60 -4.25 8.57
CA THR A 205 24.71 -2.79 8.50
C THR A 205 24.32 -2.35 7.10
N VAL A 206 23.30 -1.52 6.97
CA VAL A 206 22.76 -1.10 5.67
C VAL A 206 22.85 0.41 5.54
N ALA A 207 23.30 0.87 4.37
CA ALA A 207 23.29 2.28 4.02
C ALA A 207 22.17 2.58 3.00
N ALA A 208 21.32 3.56 3.28
CA ALA A 208 20.34 4.10 2.33
C ALA A 208 20.79 5.45 1.82
N VAL A 209 20.90 5.60 0.51
CA VAL A 209 21.38 6.83 -0.14
C VAL A 209 20.21 7.59 -0.74
N GLN A 210 20.10 8.87 -0.40
CA GLN A 210 19.21 9.83 -1.04
C GLN A 210 20.07 10.86 -1.77
N GLY A 211 20.15 10.78 -3.09
CA GLY A 211 20.99 11.66 -3.91
C GLY A 211 20.40 13.04 -4.16
N ASN A 212 19.08 13.20 -4.02
CA ASN A 212 18.31 14.38 -4.43
C ASN A 212 18.16 14.53 -5.96
N VAL A 213 17.15 15.30 -6.37
CA VAL A 213 16.86 15.65 -7.76
C VAL A 213 17.13 17.13 -7.99
N PRO A 214 17.88 17.52 -9.04
CA PRO A 214 18.19 18.92 -9.32
C PRO A 214 16.96 19.81 -9.55
N GLY A 215 17.19 21.13 -9.46
CA GLY A 215 16.18 22.15 -9.80
C GLY A 215 14.95 22.12 -8.88
N PRO A 216 13.72 22.14 -9.42
CA PRO A 216 12.50 22.03 -8.60
C PRO A 216 12.35 20.65 -7.93
N GLY A 217 13.12 19.64 -8.34
CA GLY A 217 13.11 18.31 -7.73
C GLY A 217 11.88 17.48 -8.09
N ASN A 218 11.15 17.82 -9.16
CA ASN A 218 9.90 17.14 -9.52
C ASN A 218 9.94 16.34 -10.82
N ASP A 219 11.09 16.29 -11.49
CA ASP A 219 11.29 15.55 -12.74
C ASP A 219 12.67 14.90 -12.75
N VAL A 220 12.72 13.58 -12.53
CA VAL A 220 13.97 12.80 -12.57
C VAL A 220 14.55 12.65 -13.97
N LEU A 221 13.73 12.81 -15.01
CA LEU A 221 14.16 12.62 -16.41
C LEU A 221 14.86 13.87 -16.97
N TYR A 222 14.61 15.05 -16.39
CA TYR A 222 15.16 16.30 -16.90
C TYR A 222 16.69 16.38 -16.76
N ASP A 223 17.26 15.79 -15.70
CA ASP A 223 18.71 15.82 -15.42
C ASP A 223 19.18 14.49 -14.82
N TYR A 224 18.85 13.39 -15.52
CA TYR A 224 19.05 12.03 -15.01
C TYR A 224 20.52 11.67 -14.75
N GLU A 225 21.45 12.25 -15.51
CA GLU A 225 22.89 12.05 -15.30
C GLU A 225 23.31 12.67 -13.97
N GLN A 226 22.85 13.88 -13.66
CA GLN A 226 23.13 14.52 -12.37
C GLN A 226 22.47 13.76 -11.22
N VAL A 227 21.25 13.24 -11.40
CA VAL A 227 20.63 12.36 -10.40
C VAL A 227 21.54 11.17 -10.12
N THR A 228 22.02 10.48 -11.15
CA THR A 228 22.94 9.33 -10.99
C THR A 228 24.23 9.74 -10.28
N ARG A 229 24.87 10.83 -10.73
CA ARG A 229 26.10 11.37 -10.13
C ARG A 229 25.91 11.71 -8.66
N ASN A 230 24.78 12.30 -8.27
CA ASN A 230 24.52 12.62 -6.86
C ASN A 230 24.51 11.37 -5.96
N HIS A 231 23.93 10.25 -6.44
CA HIS A 231 23.91 8.99 -5.67
C HIS A 231 25.31 8.35 -5.61
N ALA A 232 26.05 8.40 -6.72
CA ALA A 232 27.43 7.94 -6.78
C ALA A 232 28.33 8.74 -5.82
N GLU A 233 28.32 10.07 -5.93
CA GLU A 233 29.11 10.98 -5.09
C GLU A 233 28.76 10.82 -3.59
N ALA A 234 27.49 10.67 -3.23
CA ALA A 234 27.09 10.40 -1.85
C ALA A 234 27.63 9.06 -1.32
N THR A 235 27.69 8.05 -2.19
CA THR A 235 28.24 6.73 -1.86
C THR A 235 29.78 6.78 -1.73
N GLU A 236 30.46 7.52 -2.59
CA GLU A 236 31.90 7.77 -2.50
C GLU A 236 32.28 8.56 -1.24
N GLN A 237 31.45 9.54 -0.87
CA GLN A 237 31.61 10.27 0.39
C GLN A 237 31.43 9.36 1.60
N LEU A 238 30.43 8.46 1.58
CA LEU A 238 30.29 7.42 2.59
C LEU A 238 31.54 6.54 2.67
N ALA A 239 32.09 6.12 1.54
CA ALA A 239 33.32 5.31 1.51
C ALA A 239 34.50 6.04 2.17
N ALA A 240 34.65 7.34 1.92
CA ALA A 240 35.66 8.17 2.59
C ALA A 240 35.43 8.26 4.11
N GLN A 241 34.17 8.36 4.56
CA GLN A 241 33.82 8.37 5.99
C GLN A 241 34.09 7.03 6.67
N VAL A 242 33.82 5.91 5.98
CA VAL A 242 34.15 4.56 6.44
C VAL A 242 35.67 4.40 6.57
N ALA A 243 36.44 4.83 5.56
CA ALA A 243 37.90 4.78 5.60
C ALA A 243 38.50 5.67 6.71
N ALA A 244 37.85 6.79 7.01
CA ALA A 244 38.21 7.67 8.13
C ALA A 244 37.77 7.13 9.51
N GLY A 245 36.95 6.08 9.55
CA GLY A 245 36.40 5.49 10.77
C GLY A 245 35.33 6.35 11.45
N THR A 246 34.73 7.30 10.74
CA THR A 246 33.63 8.14 11.26
C THR A 246 32.26 7.49 11.09
N GLU A 247 32.13 6.57 10.14
CA GLU A 247 30.93 5.75 9.91
C GLU A 247 31.31 4.26 9.88
N PRO A 248 30.42 3.35 10.32
CA PRO A 248 30.66 1.92 10.18
C PRO A 248 30.59 1.50 8.72
N ARG A 249 31.41 0.52 8.32
CA ARG A 249 31.31 -0.08 6.97
C ARG A 249 29.96 -0.79 6.83
N PRO A 250 29.13 -0.43 5.85
CA PRO A 250 27.90 -1.19 5.57
C PRO A 250 28.23 -2.55 4.96
N ASP A 251 27.35 -3.53 5.14
CA ASP A 251 27.37 -4.81 4.41
C ASP A 251 26.85 -4.62 2.97
N PHE A 252 25.91 -3.69 2.76
CA PHE A 252 25.48 -3.24 1.42
C PHE A 252 24.83 -1.86 1.44
N VAL A 253 24.70 -1.26 0.25
CA VAL A 253 24.09 0.06 0.03
C VAL A 253 22.82 -0.07 -0.79
N VAL A 254 21.80 0.74 -0.50
CA VAL A 254 20.53 0.81 -1.23
C VAL A 254 20.39 2.17 -1.88
N TRP A 255 20.25 2.19 -3.21
CA TRP A 255 19.87 3.37 -3.97
C TRP A 255 18.37 3.34 -4.29
N PRO A 256 17.75 4.50 -4.51
CA PRO A 256 16.31 4.61 -4.76
C PRO A 256 15.92 4.17 -6.18
N GLU A 257 14.61 4.08 -6.42
CA GLU A 257 14.07 3.93 -7.77
C GLU A 257 14.50 5.11 -8.63
N ASN A 258 14.79 4.84 -9.90
CA ASN A 258 15.27 5.85 -10.86
C ASN A 258 16.50 6.62 -10.35
N SER A 259 17.33 5.98 -9.50
CA SER A 259 18.69 6.46 -9.23
C SER A 259 19.51 6.53 -10.51
N THR A 260 19.18 5.67 -11.49
CA THR A 260 19.48 5.86 -12.91
C THR A 260 18.17 5.87 -13.70
N ALA A 261 17.96 6.90 -14.52
CA ALA A 261 16.75 7.01 -15.34
C ALA A 261 16.94 6.50 -16.79
N VAL A 262 18.12 5.98 -17.09
CA VAL A 262 18.52 5.36 -18.37
C VAL A 262 19.15 4.00 -18.13
N ASP A 263 19.23 3.20 -19.19
CA ASP A 263 19.80 1.85 -19.15
C ASP A 263 21.30 1.91 -18.83
N PRO A 264 21.71 1.46 -17.62
CA PRO A 264 23.11 1.48 -17.21
C PRO A 264 23.98 0.51 -18.02
N PHE A 265 23.41 -0.44 -18.77
CA PHE A 265 24.17 -1.32 -19.65
C PHE A 265 24.41 -0.72 -21.05
N ALA A 266 23.63 0.29 -21.42
CA ALA A 266 23.75 0.99 -22.70
C ALA A 266 24.44 2.36 -22.56
N ASP A 267 24.27 3.01 -21.42
CA ASP A 267 24.83 4.34 -21.14
C ASP A 267 26.17 4.24 -20.37
N ALA A 268 27.27 4.56 -21.04
CA ALA A 268 28.61 4.40 -20.50
C ALA A 268 28.93 5.33 -19.32
N GLU A 269 28.34 6.53 -19.27
CA GLU A 269 28.54 7.47 -18.16
C GLU A 269 27.86 6.95 -16.90
N THR A 270 26.59 6.53 -17.01
CA THR A 270 25.82 5.91 -15.93
C THR A 270 26.53 4.65 -15.43
N HIS A 271 26.96 3.76 -16.33
CA HIS A 271 27.72 2.56 -15.95
C HIS A 271 28.97 2.91 -15.16
N SER A 272 29.76 3.88 -15.64
CA SER A 272 31.02 4.27 -15.01
C SER A 272 30.80 4.90 -13.63
N ALA A 273 29.73 5.69 -13.46
CA ALA A 273 29.37 6.26 -12.17
C ALA A 273 28.97 5.19 -11.14
N ILE A 274 28.22 4.16 -11.56
CA ILE A 274 27.89 3.02 -10.70
C ILE A 274 29.15 2.26 -10.30
N GLU A 275 29.99 1.88 -11.27
CA GLU A 275 31.21 1.12 -11.01
C GLU A 275 32.19 1.89 -10.10
N ALA A 276 32.31 3.21 -10.28
CA ALA A 276 33.13 4.06 -9.41
C ALA A 276 32.61 4.05 -7.96
N ALA A 277 31.30 4.22 -7.76
CA ALA A 277 30.69 4.21 -6.44
C ALA A 277 30.81 2.84 -5.75
N VAL A 278 30.51 1.76 -6.49
CA VAL A 278 30.62 0.36 -6.00
C VAL A 278 32.06 0.03 -5.64
N SER A 279 33.02 0.40 -6.51
CA SER A 279 34.44 0.19 -6.23
C SER A 279 34.95 1.03 -5.06
N ALA A 280 34.41 2.23 -4.83
CA ALA A 280 34.84 3.08 -3.73
C ALA A 280 34.40 2.52 -2.38
N ILE A 281 33.13 2.11 -2.25
CA ILE A 281 32.59 1.55 -1.00
C ILE A 281 32.99 0.08 -0.78
N ASP A 282 33.35 -0.63 -1.86
CA ASP A 282 33.83 -2.01 -1.86
C ASP A 282 32.84 -2.99 -1.21
N VAL A 283 31.54 -2.77 -1.40
CA VAL A 283 30.45 -3.67 -0.98
C VAL A 283 29.32 -3.64 -2.01
N PRO A 284 28.40 -4.62 -2.02
CA PRO A 284 27.29 -4.62 -2.96
C PRO A 284 26.39 -3.39 -2.86
N VAL A 285 25.91 -2.91 -4.00
CA VAL A 285 24.96 -1.78 -4.10
C VAL A 285 23.71 -2.23 -4.84
N LEU A 286 22.54 -2.10 -4.21
CA LEU A 286 21.24 -2.30 -4.86
C LEU A 286 20.83 -1.02 -5.60
N VAL A 287 21.03 -1.01 -6.92
CA VAL A 287 20.83 0.14 -7.80
C VAL A 287 19.43 0.11 -8.42
N GLY A 288 18.65 1.19 -8.28
CA GLY A 288 17.36 1.34 -8.94
C GLY A 288 17.52 1.97 -10.32
N ALA A 289 17.18 1.22 -11.37
CA ALA A 289 17.48 1.55 -12.76
C ALA A 289 16.30 1.29 -13.70
N ILE A 290 16.22 2.10 -14.77
CA ILE A 290 15.40 1.79 -15.95
C ILE A 290 16.26 1.02 -16.95
N VAL A 291 15.82 -0.15 -17.39
CA VAL A 291 16.56 -1.03 -18.32
C VAL A 291 15.76 -1.27 -19.60
N ASP A 292 16.42 -1.29 -20.75
CA ASP A 292 15.75 -1.54 -22.03
C ASP A 292 15.31 -3.01 -22.17
N ASP A 293 14.10 -3.23 -22.70
CA ASP A 293 13.54 -4.57 -22.99
C ASP A 293 12.95 -4.60 -24.40
N GLY A 294 13.83 -4.34 -25.36
CA GLY A 294 13.49 -4.23 -26.77
C GLY A 294 12.92 -2.87 -27.15
N ALA A 295 12.28 -2.81 -28.33
CA ALA A 295 11.85 -1.54 -28.92
C ALA A 295 10.63 -0.91 -28.21
N ASP A 296 9.76 -1.74 -27.65
CA ASP A 296 8.45 -1.30 -27.16
C ASP A 296 8.36 -1.23 -25.63
N TYR A 297 9.32 -1.84 -24.93
CA TYR A 297 9.27 -2.00 -23.48
C TYR A 297 10.54 -1.56 -22.79
N VAL A 298 10.36 -1.20 -21.52
CA VAL A 298 11.43 -1.00 -20.54
C VAL A 298 11.08 -1.75 -19.26
N LEU A 299 12.07 -1.96 -18.40
CA LEU A 299 11.94 -2.55 -17.08
C LEU A 299 12.34 -1.52 -16.05
N ASN A 300 11.60 -1.46 -14.95
CA ASN A 300 12.02 -0.74 -13.76
C ASN A 300 12.55 -1.78 -12.77
N GLN A 301 13.86 -1.72 -12.49
CA GLN A 301 14.59 -2.79 -11.80
C GLN A 301 15.38 -2.29 -10.59
N GLY A 302 15.43 -3.12 -9.56
CA GLY A 302 16.47 -3.10 -8.54
C GLY A 302 17.54 -4.12 -8.94
N ILE A 303 18.79 -3.69 -9.11
CA ILE A 303 19.90 -4.50 -9.62
C ILE A 303 21.00 -4.52 -8.57
N VAL A 304 21.40 -5.71 -8.13
CA VAL A 304 22.53 -5.88 -7.22
C VAL A 304 23.82 -5.76 -8.02
N TRP A 305 24.61 -4.72 -7.76
CA TRP A 305 25.96 -4.55 -8.27
C TRP A 305 26.96 -5.01 -7.23
N ASP A 306 27.70 -6.07 -7.53
CA ASP A 306 28.77 -6.59 -6.69
C ASP A 306 30.13 -6.01 -7.13
N PRO A 307 31.01 -5.60 -6.21
CA PRO A 307 32.32 -5.01 -6.55
C PRO A 307 33.27 -5.96 -7.28
N VAL A 308 33.04 -7.27 -7.23
CA VAL A 308 33.87 -8.28 -7.89
C VAL A 308 33.21 -8.80 -9.17
N SER A 309 31.92 -9.14 -9.12
CA SER A 309 31.22 -9.73 -10.27
C SER A 309 30.42 -8.75 -11.13
N GLY A 310 30.27 -7.50 -10.71
CA GLY A 310 29.43 -6.49 -11.37
C GLY A 310 27.93 -6.75 -11.17
N ALA A 311 27.11 -6.30 -12.12
CA ALA A 311 25.66 -6.45 -12.07
C ALA A 311 25.21 -7.93 -12.07
N GLY A 312 24.56 -8.35 -10.98
CA GLY A 312 24.06 -9.70 -10.76
C GLY A 312 22.55 -9.75 -10.61
N ASP A 313 22.11 -10.14 -9.41
CA ASP A 313 20.71 -10.47 -9.09
C ASP A 313 19.76 -9.26 -9.25
N ARG A 314 18.51 -9.49 -9.69
CA ARG A 314 17.59 -8.39 -10.07
C ARG A 314 16.14 -8.61 -9.67
N TYR A 315 15.51 -7.56 -9.16
CA TYR A 315 14.06 -7.48 -9.00
C TYR A 315 13.51 -6.56 -10.11
N THR A 316 12.34 -6.90 -10.66
CA THR A 316 11.65 -6.05 -11.64
C THR A 316 10.30 -5.69 -11.06
N LYS A 317 9.97 -4.40 -11.08
CA LYS A 317 8.72 -3.84 -10.55
C LYS A 317 7.52 -4.66 -10.98
N ARG A 318 6.73 -5.10 -10.01
CA ARG A 318 5.63 -6.05 -10.25
C ARG A 318 4.36 -5.35 -10.69
N HIS A 319 4.08 -4.17 -10.15
CA HIS A 319 2.90 -3.38 -10.47
C HIS A 319 3.28 -2.04 -11.10
N PRO A 320 3.55 -2.02 -12.43
CA PRO A 320 3.61 -0.76 -13.16
C PRO A 320 2.31 0.04 -12.97
N VAL A 321 2.43 1.36 -12.83
CA VAL A 321 1.30 2.26 -12.60
C VAL A 321 0.53 2.52 -13.91
N PRO A 322 -0.79 2.23 -13.97
CA PRO A 322 -1.59 2.52 -15.15
C PRO A 322 -1.60 4.03 -15.47
N TYR A 323 -1.38 4.37 -16.74
CA TYR A 323 -1.29 5.73 -17.27
C TYR A 323 -0.13 6.59 -16.74
N GLY A 324 0.75 6.02 -15.90
CA GLY A 324 2.02 6.64 -15.49
C GLY A 324 3.23 5.91 -16.07
N GLU A 325 3.18 4.58 -16.12
CA GLU A 325 4.29 3.71 -16.54
C GLU A 325 3.93 2.82 -17.72
N TYR A 326 2.63 2.56 -17.93
CA TYR A 326 2.13 1.88 -19.13
C TYR A 326 0.76 2.42 -19.52
N ILE A 327 0.35 2.22 -20.77
CA ILE A 327 -0.97 2.62 -21.26
C ILE A 327 -1.87 1.38 -21.38
N PRO A 328 -2.87 1.21 -20.49
CA PRO A 328 -3.88 0.18 -20.68
C PRO A 328 -4.53 0.28 -22.06
N ALA A 329 -4.70 -0.86 -22.73
CA ALA A 329 -5.30 -0.96 -24.06
C ALA A 329 -4.53 -0.26 -25.21
N ARG A 330 -3.23 0.07 -25.05
CA ARG A 330 -2.37 0.66 -26.12
C ARG A 330 -2.50 -0.04 -27.48
N ARG A 331 -2.71 -1.36 -27.50
CA ARG A 331 -2.89 -2.15 -28.73
C ARG A 331 -4.18 -1.86 -29.51
N PHE A 332 -5.14 -1.15 -28.93
CA PHE A 332 -6.47 -0.95 -29.52
C PHE A 332 -6.71 0.48 -30.03
N ALA A 333 -5.90 1.45 -29.61
CA ALA A 333 -5.97 2.82 -30.08
C ALA A 333 -4.61 3.52 -29.89
N ASP A 334 -4.36 4.53 -30.73
CA ASP A 334 -3.22 5.41 -30.53
C ASP A 334 -3.54 6.41 -29.40
N PHE A 335 -2.84 6.25 -28.27
CA PHE A 335 -2.98 7.11 -27.10
C PHE A 335 -1.85 8.15 -27.00
N ASN A 336 -1.16 8.44 -28.09
CA ASN A 336 -0.06 9.39 -28.14
C ASN A 336 -0.53 10.86 -28.16
N PHE A 337 -1.18 11.31 -27.08
CA PHE A 337 -1.62 12.70 -26.93
C PHE A 337 -1.49 13.19 -25.48
N GLY A 338 -1.25 14.50 -25.32
CA GLY A 338 -1.08 15.11 -24.00
C GLY A 338 0.05 14.46 -23.19
N GLU A 339 -0.16 14.27 -21.89
CA GLU A 339 0.83 13.65 -20.99
C GLU A 339 1.11 12.17 -21.30
N LEU A 340 0.17 11.45 -21.93
CA LEU A 340 0.38 10.04 -22.29
C LEU A 340 1.48 9.86 -23.35
N ALA A 341 1.74 10.88 -24.15
CA ALA A 341 2.85 10.89 -25.11
C ALA A 341 4.23 10.77 -24.44
N ARG A 342 4.34 11.09 -23.13
CA ARG A 342 5.57 10.92 -22.36
C ARG A 342 5.88 9.45 -22.07
N ILE A 343 4.89 8.56 -22.17
CA ILE A 343 5.06 7.11 -22.04
C ILE A 343 5.29 6.52 -23.43
N SER A 344 6.49 6.73 -23.97
CA SER A 344 6.83 6.24 -25.32
C SER A 344 6.90 4.71 -25.39
N ARG A 345 7.38 4.06 -24.33
CA ARG A 345 7.46 2.60 -24.15
C ARG A 345 6.73 2.20 -22.87
N ASP A 346 6.07 1.04 -22.90
CA ASP A 346 5.38 0.53 -21.71
C ASP A 346 6.37 -0.14 -20.76
N MET A 347 6.26 0.13 -19.46
CA MET A 347 6.98 -0.66 -18.45
C MET A 347 6.38 -2.06 -18.34
N ARG A 348 7.21 -3.09 -18.51
CA ARG A 348 6.79 -4.49 -18.36
C ARG A 348 6.84 -4.91 -16.89
N ALA A 349 5.78 -5.58 -16.44
CA ALA A 349 5.69 -6.13 -15.10
C ALA A 349 6.67 -7.29 -14.88
N GLY A 350 7.35 -7.27 -13.73
CA GLY A 350 8.12 -8.40 -13.22
C GLY A 350 7.23 -9.54 -12.69
N THR A 351 7.82 -10.73 -12.58
CA THR A 351 7.11 -11.94 -12.10
C THR A 351 7.81 -12.62 -10.94
N ARG A 352 8.99 -12.13 -10.52
CA ARG A 352 9.77 -12.68 -9.42
C ARG A 352 8.96 -12.70 -8.13
N THR A 353 9.11 -13.78 -7.38
CA THR A 353 8.51 -13.95 -6.04
C THR A 353 9.54 -14.33 -4.98
N GLU A 354 10.79 -14.57 -5.38
CA GLU A 354 11.92 -14.86 -4.50
C GLU A 354 12.59 -13.54 -4.08
N PRO A 355 13.11 -13.43 -2.85
CA PRO A 355 13.92 -12.28 -2.44
C PRO A 355 15.21 -12.16 -3.28
N LEU A 356 15.82 -10.97 -3.30
CA LEU A 356 17.17 -10.76 -3.83
C LEU A 356 18.22 -11.30 -2.88
N ASP A 357 19.33 -11.79 -3.40
CA ASP A 357 20.53 -12.01 -2.60
C ASP A 357 21.42 -10.76 -2.65
N VAL A 358 21.51 -10.04 -1.52
CA VAL A 358 22.34 -8.84 -1.38
C VAL A 358 23.36 -9.11 -0.29
N ALA A 359 24.63 -9.28 -0.66
CA ALA A 359 25.73 -9.61 0.27
C ALA A 359 25.45 -10.87 1.13
N GLY A 360 24.75 -11.88 0.61
CA GLY A 360 24.37 -13.09 1.34
C GLY A 360 23.09 -12.96 2.16
N VAL A 361 22.44 -11.79 2.14
CA VAL A 361 21.18 -11.51 2.83
C VAL A 361 20.01 -11.63 1.84
N PRO A 362 19.01 -12.49 2.09
CA PRO A 362 17.76 -12.51 1.34
C PRO A 362 16.93 -11.24 1.63
N VAL A 363 16.85 -10.32 0.67
CA VAL A 363 16.13 -9.04 0.79
C VAL A 363 14.85 -9.06 -0.04
N ALA A 364 13.71 -8.80 0.59
CA ALA A 364 12.46 -8.56 -0.13
C ALA A 364 12.45 -7.13 -0.67
N ASP A 365 12.52 -6.98 -1.99
CA ASP A 365 12.53 -5.67 -2.63
C ASP A 365 11.15 -5.28 -3.19
N ALA A 366 10.80 -4.01 -3.05
CA ALA A 366 9.60 -3.43 -3.62
C ALA A 366 9.91 -2.05 -4.20
N ILE A 367 9.40 -1.80 -5.41
CA ILE A 367 9.65 -0.54 -6.11
C ILE A 367 8.40 0.34 -6.04
N CYS A 368 8.52 1.46 -5.33
CA CYS A 368 7.54 2.54 -5.27
C CYS A 368 6.14 2.06 -4.86
N PHE A 369 5.17 2.10 -5.78
CA PHE A 369 3.79 1.66 -5.55
C PHE A 369 3.66 0.19 -5.13
N ASP A 370 4.65 -0.67 -5.43
CA ASP A 370 4.64 -2.10 -5.05
C ASP A 370 4.42 -2.30 -3.55
N VAL A 371 4.89 -1.37 -2.70
CA VAL A 371 4.75 -1.46 -1.23
C VAL A 371 3.28 -1.52 -0.77
N ALA A 372 2.35 -0.97 -1.56
CA ALA A 372 0.93 -0.97 -1.23
C ALA A 372 0.20 -2.26 -1.64
N TYR A 373 0.83 -3.12 -2.44
CA TYR A 373 0.26 -4.40 -2.88
C TYR A 373 0.69 -5.53 -1.95
N ASP A 374 -0.23 -6.46 -1.69
CA ASP A 374 0.03 -7.56 -0.75
C ASP A 374 0.90 -8.65 -1.40
N ASP A 375 0.70 -8.97 -2.68
CA ASP A 375 1.27 -10.17 -3.31
C ASP A 375 2.78 -10.12 -3.60
N GLY A 376 3.40 -8.94 -3.66
CA GLY A 376 4.84 -8.77 -3.92
C GLY A 376 5.69 -9.13 -2.69
N ILE A 377 5.59 -8.31 -1.65
CA ILE A 377 6.36 -8.48 -0.40
C ILE A 377 5.96 -9.79 0.29
N ASP A 378 4.67 -10.12 0.37
CA ASP A 378 4.21 -11.35 1.06
C ASP A 378 4.76 -12.61 0.41
N ALA A 379 4.97 -12.61 -0.92
CA ALA A 379 5.57 -13.75 -1.60
C ALA A 379 7.06 -13.88 -1.26
N GLN A 380 7.82 -12.78 -1.33
CA GLN A 380 9.26 -12.78 -1.00
C GLN A 380 9.52 -13.16 0.46
N VAL A 381 8.68 -12.68 1.39
CA VAL A 381 8.75 -13.05 2.80
C VAL A 381 8.46 -14.54 3.02
N ARG A 382 7.46 -15.11 2.34
CA ARG A 382 7.17 -16.55 2.40
C ARG A 382 8.30 -17.41 1.81
N HIS A 383 9.10 -16.85 0.91
CA HIS A 383 10.27 -17.50 0.33
C HIS A 383 11.59 -17.17 1.07
N GLY A 384 11.50 -16.63 2.29
CA GLY A 384 12.65 -16.56 3.19
C GLY A 384 13.37 -15.22 3.25
N ALA A 385 12.77 -14.13 2.73
CA ALA A 385 13.32 -12.79 2.93
C ALA A 385 13.57 -12.52 4.42
N GLN A 386 14.72 -11.95 4.74
CA GLN A 386 15.17 -11.64 6.09
C GLN A 386 14.97 -10.18 6.49
N MET A 387 14.93 -9.28 5.50
CA MET A 387 14.62 -7.85 5.65
C MET A 387 13.94 -7.32 4.38
N LEU A 388 13.50 -6.07 4.40
CA LEU A 388 12.79 -5.44 3.30
C LEU A 388 13.54 -4.19 2.81
N THR A 389 13.47 -3.96 1.50
CA THR A 389 13.83 -2.69 0.88
C THR A 389 12.64 -2.11 0.12
N VAL A 390 12.54 -0.78 0.14
CA VAL A 390 11.65 -0.05 -0.75
C VAL A 390 12.45 1.00 -1.50
N GLN A 391 12.56 0.83 -2.81
CA GLN A 391 13.18 1.80 -3.71
C GLN A 391 12.08 2.70 -4.27
N THR A 392 12.15 4.03 -4.10
CA THR A 392 11.07 4.93 -4.55
C THR A 392 11.57 6.22 -5.18
N SER A 393 10.88 6.68 -6.22
CA SER A 393 11.10 7.99 -6.85
C SER A 393 9.91 8.88 -6.53
N ASN A 394 10.03 9.65 -5.46
CA ASN A 394 8.96 10.56 -5.03
C ASN A 394 8.98 11.90 -5.75
N ALA A 395 9.87 12.11 -6.73
CA ALA A 395 10.04 13.40 -7.40
C ALA A 395 8.72 13.94 -7.96
N THR A 396 7.97 13.14 -8.72
CA THR A 396 6.67 13.54 -9.29
C THR A 396 5.68 14.00 -8.21
N PHE A 397 5.76 13.44 -7.01
CA PHE A 397 4.82 13.67 -5.91
C PHE A 397 5.38 14.56 -4.79
N ILE A 398 6.57 15.14 -4.96
CA ILE A 398 7.34 15.78 -3.88
C ILE A 398 6.63 16.93 -3.17
N PHE A 399 5.61 17.52 -3.79
CA PHE A 399 4.79 18.61 -3.25
C PHE A 399 3.36 18.17 -2.93
N THR A 400 3.17 16.89 -2.64
CA THR A 400 1.86 16.31 -2.39
C THR A 400 1.90 15.31 -1.24
N ASP A 401 0.74 15.11 -0.63
CA ASP A 401 0.50 14.16 0.48
C ASP A 401 0.84 12.69 0.18
N GLN A 402 1.14 12.35 -1.08
CA GLN A 402 1.41 10.97 -1.48
C GLN A 402 2.68 10.43 -0.81
N ILE A 403 3.69 11.27 -0.58
CA ILE A 403 4.97 10.84 -0.02
C ILE A 403 4.80 10.37 1.44
N GLU A 404 4.00 11.09 2.23
CA GLU A 404 3.66 10.71 3.60
C GLU A 404 2.74 9.48 3.61
N GLN A 405 1.76 9.42 2.71
CA GLN A 405 0.88 8.25 2.60
C GLN A 405 1.66 6.97 2.25
N GLN A 406 2.59 7.04 1.30
CA GLN A 406 3.44 5.90 0.94
C GLN A 406 4.35 5.51 2.12
N PHE A 407 4.97 6.48 2.78
CA PHE A 407 5.84 6.22 3.92
C PHE A 407 5.09 5.57 5.10
N ALA A 408 3.84 5.97 5.36
CA ALA A 408 2.98 5.30 6.34
C ALA A 408 2.69 3.84 5.96
N ILE A 409 2.41 3.55 4.67
CA ILE A 409 2.22 2.18 4.18
C ILE A 409 3.50 1.36 4.36
N THR A 410 4.66 1.95 4.05
CA THR A 410 5.97 1.33 4.27
C THR A 410 6.16 0.94 5.73
N ARG A 411 5.85 1.83 6.68
CA ARG A 411 5.90 1.51 8.13
C ARG A 411 4.99 0.33 8.48
N LEU A 412 3.78 0.29 7.93
CA LEU A 412 2.85 -0.82 8.18
C LEU A 412 3.37 -2.16 7.62
N ARG A 413 4.16 -2.16 6.53
CA ARG A 413 4.81 -3.38 6.01
C ARG A 413 5.88 -3.91 6.94
N ALA A 414 6.69 -3.04 7.55
CA ALA A 414 7.65 -3.44 8.57
C ALA A 414 6.94 -4.14 9.75
N ILE A 415 5.84 -3.55 10.23
CA ILE A 415 5.03 -4.13 11.30
C ILE A 415 4.40 -5.46 10.89
N GLU A 416 3.73 -5.51 9.73
CA GLU A 416 3.04 -6.72 9.26
C GLU A 416 3.99 -7.92 9.10
N THR A 417 5.20 -7.67 8.59
CA THR A 417 6.18 -8.70 8.30
C THR A 417 7.12 -8.98 9.47
N GLN A 418 7.13 -8.12 10.49
CA GLN A 418 8.01 -8.20 11.66
C GLN A 418 9.50 -8.24 11.28
N LYS A 419 9.86 -7.41 10.30
CA LYS A 419 11.20 -7.31 9.74
C LYS A 419 11.58 -5.84 9.58
N TRP A 420 12.86 -5.58 9.67
CA TRP A 420 13.43 -4.27 9.38
C TRP A 420 13.19 -3.90 7.91
N LEU A 421 12.90 -2.62 7.67
CA LEU A 421 12.63 -2.08 6.34
C LEU A 421 13.47 -0.83 6.10
N VAL A 422 14.25 -0.86 5.02
CA VAL A 422 15.03 0.29 4.52
C VAL A 422 14.34 0.89 3.30
N VAL A 423 13.88 2.14 3.39
CA VAL A 423 13.29 2.87 2.26
C VAL A 423 14.26 3.94 1.77
N ALA A 424 14.68 3.81 0.52
CA ALA A 424 15.51 4.79 -0.18
C ALA A 424 14.62 5.54 -1.20
N SER A 425 14.51 6.85 -1.03
CA SER A 425 13.81 7.76 -1.94
C SER A 425 14.80 8.63 -2.69
N THR A 426 14.55 8.94 -3.97
CA THR A 426 15.43 9.85 -4.74
C THR A 426 15.53 11.21 -4.07
N ASN A 427 14.43 11.72 -3.55
CA ASN A 427 14.35 13.02 -2.90
C ASN A 427 13.12 13.23 -1.99
N GLY A 428 12.32 12.20 -1.72
CA GLY A 428 11.17 12.28 -0.82
C GLY A 428 11.56 11.88 0.61
N LEU A 429 10.73 11.06 1.24
CA LEU A 429 11.02 10.50 2.56
C LEU A 429 11.82 9.21 2.42
N SER A 430 13.08 9.26 2.84
CA SER A 430 13.91 8.07 3.04
C SER A 430 14.03 7.77 4.54
N GLY A 431 14.17 6.50 4.91
CA GLY A 431 14.28 6.12 6.30
C GLY A 431 14.56 4.64 6.54
N ILE A 432 14.87 4.33 7.80
CA ILE A 432 15.07 2.97 8.29
C ILE A 432 14.06 2.73 9.40
N ILE A 433 13.30 1.66 9.26
CA ILE A 433 12.11 1.37 10.07
C ILE A 433 12.29 0.01 10.76
N ASP A 434 12.10 0.00 12.08
CA ASP A 434 12.17 -1.21 12.89
C ASP A 434 10.90 -2.10 12.73
N PRO A 435 10.91 -3.36 13.19
CA PRO A 435 9.76 -4.26 13.13
C PRO A 435 8.51 -3.77 13.88
N GLU A 436 8.64 -2.78 14.75
CA GLU A 436 7.53 -2.14 15.48
C GLU A 436 6.96 -0.94 14.72
N GLY A 437 7.59 -0.55 13.61
CA GLY A 437 7.20 0.55 12.75
C GLY A 437 7.71 1.92 13.22
N HIS A 438 8.67 1.97 14.15
CA HIS A 438 9.36 3.21 14.50
C HIS A 438 10.40 3.56 13.45
N VAL A 439 10.51 4.84 13.16
CA VAL A 439 11.52 5.39 12.24
C VAL A 439 12.77 5.68 13.06
N VAL A 440 13.82 4.88 12.90
CA VAL A 440 15.07 5.02 13.68
C VAL A 440 16.09 5.94 13.00
N ALA A 441 15.97 6.11 11.68
CA ALA A 441 16.73 7.07 10.89
C ALA A 441 15.84 7.60 9.77
N THR A 442 15.98 8.88 9.42
CA THR A 442 15.20 9.53 8.35
C THR A 442 16.03 10.61 7.67
N ALA A 443 15.76 10.83 6.39
CA ALA A 443 16.27 11.98 5.64
C ALA A 443 15.13 12.96 5.35
N ASP A 444 15.43 14.25 5.41
CA ASP A 444 14.47 15.29 5.02
C ASP A 444 14.25 15.27 3.51
N PRO A 445 13.03 15.55 3.02
CA PRO A 445 12.77 15.69 1.60
C PRO A 445 13.66 16.75 0.94
N ARG A 446 14.04 16.49 -0.31
CA ARG A 446 14.88 17.35 -1.16
C ARG A 446 16.25 17.68 -0.59
N THR A 447 16.83 16.77 0.18
CA THR A 447 18.22 16.85 0.65
C THR A 447 19.05 15.72 0.06
N THR A 448 20.37 15.88 0.02
CA THR A 448 21.29 14.76 -0.20
C THR A 448 21.70 14.22 1.17
N ALA A 449 21.46 12.93 1.41
CA ALA A 449 21.68 12.30 2.71
C ALA A 449 22.04 10.82 2.57
N VAL A 450 22.81 10.31 3.52
CA VAL A 450 23.11 8.89 3.65
C VAL A 450 22.78 8.46 5.08
N MET A 451 21.96 7.44 5.23
CA MET A 451 21.62 6.87 6.54
C MET A 451 22.26 5.51 6.65
N VAL A 452 23.14 5.32 7.64
CA VAL A 452 23.77 4.04 7.94
C VAL A 452 23.20 3.51 9.24
N HIS A 453 22.66 2.30 9.23
CA HIS A 453 22.13 1.69 10.44
C HIS A 453 22.32 0.18 10.45
N ARG A 454 22.44 -0.37 11.66
CA ARG A 454 22.41 -1.81 11.86
C ARG A 454 20.97 -2.28 11.95
N VAL A 455 20.60 -3.24 11.14
CA VAL A 455 19.29 -3.86 11.10
C VAL A 455 19.37 -5.32 11.51
N GLY A 456 18.33 -5.79 12.18
CA GLY A 456 18.16 -7.20 12.50
C GLY A 456 17.64 -8.00 11.32
N LEU A 457 18.19 -9.19 11.13
CA LEU A 457 17.74 -10.15 10.12
C LEU A 457 16.83 -11.19 10.75
N ARG A 458 15.72 -11.50 10.11
CA ARG A 458 14.78 -12.50 10.65
C ARG A 458 14.17 -13.39 9.58
N THR A 459 14.23 -14.69 9.78
CA THR A 459 13.59 -15.70 8.93
C THR A 459 12.12 -15.93 9.31
N GLY A 460 11.38 -16.53 8.39
CA GLY A 460 9.97 -16.86 8.59
C GLY A 460 9.00 -15.73 8.21
N ALA A 461 7.72 -16.11 8.12
CA ALA A 461 6.62 -15.24 7.76
C ALA A 461 5.64 -15.16 8.94
N THR A 462 5.10 -13.97 9.19
CA THR A 462 4.06 -13.79 10.21
C THR A 462 2.77 -14.49 9.80
N PRO A 463 1.90 -14.87 10.76
CA PRO A 463 0.57 -15.38 10.44
C PRO A 463 -0.22 -14.46 9.52
N GLY A 464 -0.08 -13.13 9.67
CA GLY A 464 -0.73 -12.13 8.84
C GLY A 464 -0.39 -12.30 7.36
N VAL A 465 0.91 -12.36 7.04
CA VAL A 465 1.42 -12.59 5.67
C VAL A 465 0.85 -13.90 5.08
N VAL A 466 0.78 -14.97 5.87
CA VAL A 466 0.28 -16.28 5.40
C VAL A 466 -1.25 -16.28 5.22
N LEU A 467 -1.99 -15.60 6.11
CA LEU A 467 -3.45 -15.61 6.16
C LEU A 467 -4.10 -14.60 5.21
N THR A 468 -3.39 -13.55 4.79
CA THR A 468 -3.90 -12.46 3.94
C THR A 468 -4.76 -12.95 2.76
N PRO A 469 -4.30 -13.90 1.91
CA PRO A 469 -5.10 -14.40 0.79
C PRO A 469 -6.39 -15.11 1.24
N TRP A 470 -6.31 -15.88 2.33
CA TRP A 470 -7.44 -16.65 2.86
C TRP A 470 -8.52 -15.76 3.46
N ILE A 471 -8.14 -14.70 4.17
CA ILE A 471 -9.09 -13.73 4.72
C ILE A 471 -9.90 -13.09 3.59
N GLY A 472 -9.26 -12.73 2.48
CA GLY A 472 -9.95 -12.21 1.29
C GLY A 472 -10.98 -13.20 0.73
N TRP A 473 -10.60 -14.47 0.57
CA TRP A 473 -11.52 -15.52 0.08
C TRP A 473 -12.68 -15.78 1.04
N VAL A 474 -12.43 -15.85 2.35
CA VAL A 474 -13.47 -16.03 3.36
C VAL A 474 -14.44 -14.85 3.34
N ALA A 475 -13.93 -13.62 3.24
CA ALA A 475 -14.77 -12.42 3.12
C ALA A 475 -15.67 -12.47 1.88
N LEU A 476 -15.15 -12.91 0.73
CA LEU A 476 -15.93 -13.09 -0.48
C LEU A 476 -17.04 -14.13 -0.28
N VAL A 477 -16.71 -15.30 0.25
CA VAL A 477 -17.70 -16.37 0.51
C VAL A 477 -18.80 -15.89 1.46
N VAL A 478 -18.44 -15.23 2.56
CA VAL A 478 -19.41 -14.68 3.53
C VAL A 478 -20.31 -13.64 2.87
N THR A 479 -19.76 -12.80 1.99
CA THR A 479 -20.51 -11.80 1.22
C THR A 479 -21.53 -12.48 0.29
N LEU A 480 -21.09 -13.48 -0.48
CA LEU A 480 -21.95 -14.22 -1.41
C LEU A 480 -23.06 -14.98 -0.68
N VAL A 481 -22.73 -15.68 0.42
CA VAL A 481 -23.73 -16.38 1.26
C VAL A 481 -24.74 -15.38 1.84
N GLY A 482 -24.27 -14.24 2.33
CA GLY A 482 -25.13 -13.15 2.82
C GLY A 482 -26.09 -12.62 1.76
N LEU A 483 -25.60 -12.46 0.52
CA LEU A 483 -26.41 -12.06 -0.63
C LEU A 483 -27.40 -13.14 -1.06
N CYS A 484 -27.01 -14.40 -1.12
CA CYS A 484 -27.89 -15.53 -1.46
C CYS A 484 -29.04 -15.67 -0.44
N ALA A 485 -28.72 -15.65 0.85
CA ALA A 485 -29.74 -15.58 1.91
C ALA A 485 -30.64 -14.33 1.73
N GLY A 486 -30.05 -13.23 1.25
CA GLY A 486 -30.66 -12.00 0.76
C GLY A 486 -31.83 -12.18 -0.21
N PHE A 487 -31.69 -13.10 -1.15
CA PHE A 487 -32.64 -13.35 -2.23
C PHE A 487 -33.68 -14.43 -1.94
N VAL A 488 -33.45 -15.30 -0.95
CA VAL A 488 -34.46 -16.27 -0.50
C VAL A 488 -35.59 -15.49 0.20
N PRO A 489 -36.83 -15.51 -0.33
CA PRO A 489 -37.94 -14.85 0.33
C PRO A 489 -38.19 -15.53 1.68
N TYR A 490 -38.04 -14.76 2.76
CA TYR A 490 -38.39 -15.20 4.10
C TYR A 490 -39.91 -15.43 4.12
N ARG A 491 -40.34 -16.69 3.90
CA ARG A 491 -41.70 -17.12 4.17
C ARG A 491 -41.90 -16.97 5.67
N ARG A 492 -42.51 -15.87 6.10
CA ARG A 492 -43.12 -15.81 7.43
C ARG A 492 -44.14 -16.94 7.46
N LEU A 493 -43.88 -17.96 8.28
CA LEU A 493 -44.90 -18.90 8.70
C LEU A 493 -46.03 -18.04 9.28
N ARG A 494 -47.16 -17.96 8.57
CA ARG A 494 -48.36 -17.35 9.13
C ARG A 494 -48.71 -18.16 10.37
N PRO A 495 -48.98 -17.53 11.52
CA PRO A 495 -49.58 -18.25 12.63
C PRO A 495 -50.86 -18.89 12.11
N THR A 496 -51.01 -20.20 12.31
CA THR A 496 -52.29 -20.90 12.16
C THR A 496 -53.32 -20.14 12.99
N PRO A 497 -54.51 -19.81 12.45
CA PRO A 497 -55.56 -19.24 13.27
C PRO A 497 -55.89 -20.24 14.38
N GLU A 498 -55.84 -19.81 15.63
CA GLU A 498 -56.44 -20.58 16.72
C GLU A 498 -57.92 -20.80 16.38
N GLU A 499 -58.31 -22.06 16.22
CA GLU A 499 -59.70 -22.47 16.25
C GLU A 499 -60.24 -22.12 17.64
N LYS A 500 -61.17 -21.17 17.67
CA LYS A 500 -62.03 -20.96 18.83
C LYS A 500 -62.94 -22.19 18.97
N THR A 501 -62.73 -22.97 20.02
CA THR A 501 -63.76 -23.83 20.62
C THR A 501 -64.17 -23.26 21.96
#